data_AF-A0A6P8V598-F1
#
_entry.id   AF-A0A6P8V598-F1
#
_cell.length_a   1.000
_cell.length_b   1.000
_cell.length_c   1.000
_cell.angle_alpha   90.00
_cell.angle_beta   90.00
_cell.angle_gamma   90.00
#
_symmetry.space_group_name_H-M   'P 1'
#
loop_
_entity.id
_entity.type
_entity.pdbx_description
1 polymer ?
#
loop_
_entity_poly.entity_id
_entity_poly.type
_entity_poly.pdbx_seq_one_letter_code
_entity_poly.pdbx_strand_id
1 'polypeptide(L)'
;MSKISEEDWKRDLTIILEDLSSAQFIKMKECLRGFPQVLKDSRSREEMPGKIIEFYGKEKSILEMERVMEEIPKRNDLVQNLLKPYVQKVRSKPEKQQHEKKRRREEEPEEGTSPAADQLEGSQPVKKPKTRDSQDGKAPWRKSIFDLKSSGILETEEIVGKVVKKSELLTSTIKTFYFFLGVADETASVKLMVCGKDHHRQIKEGSSYIFRNLTQDGIYVKVNASSKVSETKPVIVPEEFEREAERLVYPESPLTSIKDIKSSRPQTHVSVKGTVTEIYPVNKVKVKHKEKKTNQRSFKLSQEDEEISVTMWDEATKLIKYLSVGHVFLLEYMKPNEYREKVSLNSSKFTKITKVQSVGIRKVTRD
;
A
#
# COMPACT_ATOMS: atom_id res chain seq x y z
N MET A 1 -7.64 -41.18 6.54
CA MET A 1 -7.11 -40.36 5.41
C MET A 1 -6.01 -39.46 5.95
N SER A 2 -4.79 -39.57 5.42
CA SER A 2 -3.62 -38.91 5.99
C SER A 2 -3.67 -37.39 5.78
N LYS A 3 -3.79 -36.65 6.89
CA LYS A 3 -3.80 -35.19 6.93
C LYS A 3 -2.45 -34.68 6.40
N ILE A 4 -2.46 -33.72 5.47
CA ILE A 4 -1.22 -33.05 5.05
C ILE A 4 -0.69 -32.26 6.25
N SER A 5 0.46 -32.66 6.75
CA SER A 5 1.21 -31.97 7.81
C SER A 5 1.77 -30.67 7.23
N GLU A 6 1.64 -29.56 7.98
CA GLU A 6 2.17 -28.27 7.55
C GLU A 6 3.69 -28.24 7.66
N GLU A 7 4.19 -28.89 8.70
CA GLU A 7 5.59 -29.06 9.00
C GLU A 7 6.29 -29.89 7.91
N ASP A 8 5.66 -30.98 7.46
CA ASP A 8 6.20 -31.81 6.37
C ASP A 8 6.21 -31.04 5.05
N TRP A 9 5.13 -30.31 4.76
CA TRP A 9 5.07 -29.47 3.55
C TRP A 9 6.11 -28.35 3.59
N LYS A 10 6.27 -27.68 4.73
CA LYS A 10 7.29 -26.62 4.90
C LYS A 10 8.69 -27.18 4.68
N ARG A 11 9.01 -28.35 5.25
CA ARG A 11 10.30 -29.01 5.08
C ARG A 11 10.57 -29.35 3.62
N ASP A 12 9.62 -29.99 2.95
CA ASP A 12 9.79 -30.42 1.56
C ASP A 12 9.84 -29.22 0.61
N LEU A 13 9.10 -28.14 0.91
CA LEU A 13 9.20 -26.87 0.20
C LEU A 13 10.58 -26.23 0.39
N THR A 14 11.18 -26.26 1.59
CA THR A 14 12.57 -25.80 1.81
C THR A 14 13.54 -26.51 0.87
N ILE A 15 13.47 -27.84 0.79
CA ILE A 15 14.33 -28.66 -0.07
C ILE A 15 14.15 -28.26 -1.55
N ILE A 16 12.89 -28.08 -1.98
CA ILE A 16 12.59 -27.63 -3.35
C ILE A 16 13.22 -26.27 -3.63
N LEU A 17 13.13 -25.32 -2.70
CA LEU A 17 13.66 -23.96 -2.88
C LEU A 17 15.19 -23.88 -2.81
N GLU A 18 15.82 -24.72 -1.99
CA GLU A 18 17.28 -24.85 -1.91
C GLU A 18 17.88 -25.41 -3.19
N ASP A 19 17.20 -26.36 -3.81
CA ASP A 19 17.63 -26.98 -5.07
C ASP A 19 17.55 -25.98 -6.25
N LEU A 20 16.77 -24.89 -6.17
CA LEU A 20 16.71 -23.89 -7.25
C LEU A 20 18.04 -23.16 -7.46
N SER A 21 18.43 -22.91 -8.72
CA SER A 21 19.52 -21.96 -8.99
C SER A 21 19.13 -20.55 -8.56
N SER A 22 20.09 -19.64 -8.37
CA SER A 22 19.77 -18.26 -7.98
C SER A 22 18.84 -17.56 -8.97
N ALA A 23 19.01 -17.81 -10.28
CA ALA A 23 18.12 -17.27 -11.31
C ALA A 23 16.71 -17.89 -11.26
N GLN A 24 16.61 -19.21 -11.03
CA GLN A 24 15.32 -19.90 -10.88
C GLN A 24 14.58 -19.46 -9.61
N PHE A 25 15.31 -19.25 -8.51
CA PHE A 25 14.76 -18.75 -7.26
C PHE A 25 14.22 -17.32 -7.41
N ILE A 26 14.93 -16.44 -8.13
CA ILE A 26 14.43 -15.09 -8.45
C ILE A 26 13.15 -15.18 -9.27
N LYS A 27 13.15 -15.98 -10.34
CA LYS A 27 11.98 -16.17 -11.20
C LYS A 27 10.80 -16.79 -10.45
N MET A 28 11.05 -17.70 -9.50
CA MET A 28 10.04 -18.29 -8.61
C MET A 28 9.34 -17.23 -7.79
N LYS A 29 10.12 -16.33 -7.16
CA LYS A 29 9.55 -15.21 -6.40
C LYS A 29 8.72 -14.29 -7.29
N GLU A 30 9.16 -14.02 -8.51
CA GLU A 30 8.40 -13.21 -9.48
C GLU A 30 7.07 -13.88 -9.86
N CYS A 31 7.09 -15.19 -10.10
CA CYS A 31 5.92 -15.97 -10.49
C CYS A 31 4.86 -16.09 -9.40
N LEU A 32 5.18 -16.02 -8.09
CA LEU A 32 4.19 -16.10 -7.01
C LEU A 32 3.13 -14.97 -7.12
N ARG A 33 1.87 -15.33 -7.43
CA ARG A 33 0.77 -14.39 -7.73
C ARG A 33 0.18 -13.78 -6.47
N GLY A 34 0.20 -12.45 -6.38
CA GLY A 34 -0.34 -11.72 -5.21
C GLY A 34 0.55 -11.77 -3.97
N PHE A 35 1.65 -12.55 -3.98
CA PHE A 35 2.59 -12.60 -2.88
C PHE A 35 3.27 -11.21 -2.67
N PRO A 36 3.29 -10.66 -1.44
CA PRO A 36 3.79 -9.31 -1.19
C PRO A 36 5.26 -9.13 -1.57
N GLN A 37 5.57 -8.05 -2.29
CA GLN A 37 6.94 -7.76 -2.73
C GLN A 37 7.94 -7.63 -1.57
N VAL A 38 7.49 -7.11 -0.43
CA VAL A 38 8.30 -7.02 0.81
C VAL A 38 8.76 -8.40 1.29
N LEU A 39 7.93 -9.44 1.10
CA LEU A 39 8.29 -10.82 1.41
C LEU A 39 9.17 -11.45 0.31
N LYS A 40 9.04 -10.98 -0.95
CA LYS A 40 9.91 -11.37 -2.09
C LYS A 40 11.33 -10.80 -1.99
N ASP A 41 11.52 -9.69 -1.28
CA ASP A 41 12.83 -9.07 -1.07
C ASP A 41 13.71 -9.85 -0.06
N SER A 42 13.12 -10.85 0.62
CA SER A 42 13.86 -11.83 1.41
C SER A 42 14.91 -12.55 0.54
N ARG A 43 16.18 -12.47 0.95
CA ARG A 43 17.29 -13.21 0.35
C ARG A 43 17.41 -14.62 0.90
N SER A 44 16.80 -14.89 2.05
CA SER A 44 16.84 -16.21 2.69
C SER A 44 15.92 -17.20 1.96
N ARG A 45 16.50 -18.32 1.51
CA ARG A 45 15.78 -19.48 0.98
C ARG A 45 15.11 -20.30 2.08
N GLU A 46 15.67 -20.25 3.27
CA GLU A 46 15.22 -20.99 4.46
C GLU A 46 13.94 -20.40 5.06
N GLU A 47 13.79 -19.07 5.03
CA GLU A 47 12.60 -18.39 5.55
C GLU A 47 11.42 -18.36 4.56
N MET A 48 11.71 -18.52 3.27
CA MET A 48 10.73 -18.35 2.20
C MET A 48 9.54 -19.34 2.27
N PRO A 49 9.74 -20.64 2.56
CA PRO A 49 8.65 -21.60 2.69
C PRO A 49 7.62 -21.21 3.75
N GLY A 50 8.09 -20.69 4.90
CA GLY A 50 7.21 -20.22 5.97
C GLY A 50 6.34 -19.06 5.51
N LYS A 51 6.94 -18.06 4.85
CA LYS A 51 6.21 -16.88 4.34
C LYS A 51 5.19 -17.27 3.27
N ILE A 52 5.52 -18.22 2.37
CA ILE A 52 4.61 -18.73 1.35
C ILE A 52 3.40 -19.44 1.98
N ILE A 53 3.64 -20.30 2.97
CA ILE A 53 2.57 -21.03 3.67
C ILE A 53 1.70 -20.07 4.48
N GLU A 54 2.29 -19.10 5.17
CA GLU A 54 1.56 -18.09 5.94
C GLU A 54 0.64 -17.25 5.05
N PHE A 55 1.11 -16.85 3.87
CA PHE A 55 0.33 -16.01 2.95
C PHE A 55 -0.79 -16.76 2.23
N TYR A 56 -0.48 -17.89 1.61
CA TYR A 56 -1.47 -18.63 0.82
C TYR A 56 -2.32 -19.57 1.67
N GLY A 57 -1.81 -19.99 2.84
CA GLY A 57 -2.27 -21.18 3.53
C GLY A 57 -1.70 -22.45 2.89
N LYS A 58 -1.71 -23.54 3.67
CA LYS A 58 -1.10 -24.82 3.29
C LYS A 58 -1.56 -25.40 1.95
N GLU A 59 -2.87 -25.48 1.69
CA GLU A 59 -3.37 -26.15 0.49
C GLU A 59 -3.19 -25.31 -0.77
N LYS A 60 -3.40 -24.00 -0.66
CA LYS A 60 -3.20 -23.08 -1.79
C LYS A 60 -1.72 -22.89 -2.10
N SER A 61 -0.82 -22.93 -1.10
CA SER A 61 0.62 -22.88 -1.36
C SER A 61 1.11 -24.10 -2.16
N ILE A 62 0.54 -25.29 -1.93
CA ILE A 62 0.86 -26.49 -2.73
C ILE A 62 0.47 -26.29 -4.20
N LEU A 63 -0.75 -25.81 -4.47
CA LEU A 63 -1.23 -25.59 -5.84
C LEU A 63 -0.51 -24.44 -6.54
N GLU A 64 -0.19 -23.38 -5.80
CA GLU A 64 0.59 -22.27 -6.35
C GLU A 64 2.01 -22.71 -6.69
N MET A 65 2.63 -23.56 -5.86
CA MET A 65 3.94 -24.11 -6.17
C MET A 65 3.92 -25.08 -7.35
N GLU A 66 2.86 -25.86 -7.54
CA GLU A 66 2.66 -26.66 -8.75
C GLU A 66 2.69 -25.77 -10.01
N ARG A 67 1.87 -24.72 -10.03
CA ARG A 67 1.82 -23.76 -11.14
C ARG A 67 3.17 -23.08 -11.39
N VAL A 68 3.86 -22.64 -10.32
CA VAL A 68 5.16 -21.97 -10.45
C VAL A 68 6.22 -22.93 -11.00
N MET A 69 6.19 -24.20 -10.62
CA MET A 69 7.12 -25.21 -11.14
C MET A 69 6.81 -25.62 -12.59
N GLU A 70 5.60 -25.39 -13.09
CA GLU A 70 5.26 -25.48 -14.51
C GLU A 70 5.81 -24.29 -15.32
N GLU A 71 5.79 -23.07 -14.77
CA GLU A 71 6.31 -21.84 -15.42
C GLU A 71 7.83 -21.72 -15.38
N ILE A 72 8.48 -22.41 -14.45
CA ILE A 72 9.93 -22.43 -14.27
C ILE A 72 10.38 -23.88 -14.32
N PRO A 73 10.27 -24.56 -15.48
CA PRO A 73 10.42 -26.00 -15.55
C PRO A 73 11.80 -26.40 -15.05
N LYS A 74 11.85 -26.92 -13.82
CA LYS A 74 12.94 -27.76 -13.37
C LYS A 74 12.42 -29.19 -13.53
N ARG A 75 12.70 -29.80 -14.68
CA ARG A 75 12.48 -31.24 -14.91
C ARG A 75 13.52 -32.06 -14.13
N ASN A 76 13.58 -31.86 -12.81
CA ASN A 76 14.39 -32.67 -11.91
C ASN A 76 13.43 -33.60 -11.16
N ASP A 77 13.71 -34.91 -11.19
CA ASP A 77 12.88 -35.94 -10.56
C ASP A 77 12.68 -35.66 -9.07
N LEU A 78 13.67 -35.05 -8.42
CA LEU A 78 13.64 -34.71 -7.00
C LEU A 78 12.51 -33.73 -6.65
N VAL A 79 12.35 -32.65 -7.42
CA VAL A 79 11.29 -31.64 -7.19
C VAL A 79 9.91 -32.24 -7.45
N GLN A 80 9.79 -33.05 -8.50
CA GLN A 80 8.52 -33.68 -8.87
C GLN A 80 8.11 -34.79 -7.88
N ASN A 81 9.07 -35.55 -7.36
CA ASN A 81 8.82 -36.58 -6.34
C ASN A 81 8.37 -35.98 -5.01
N LEU A 82 8.88 -34.80 -4.66
CA LEU A 82 8.45 -34.08 -3.45
C LEU A 82 7.09 -33.40 -3.62
N LEU A 83 6.80 -32.79 -4.79
CA LEU A 83 5.60 -31.98 -4.98
C LEU A 83 4.34 -32.81 -5.35
N LYS A 84 4.46 -33.81 -6.23
CA LYS A 84 3.31 -34.58 -6.75
C LYS A 84 2.46 -35.26 -5.66
N PRO A 85 3.03 -35.87 -4.60
CA PRO A 85 2.23 -36.50 -3.55
C PRO A 85 1.32 -35.50 -2.81
N TYR A 86 1.76 -34.25 -2.62
CA TYR A 86 0.95 -33.22 -1.99
C TYR A 86 -0.19 -32.75 -2.90
N VAL A 87 0.12 -32.47 -4.17
CA VAL A 87 -0.86 -32.09 -5.18
C VAL A 87 -1.97 -33.15 -5.29
N GLN A 88 -1.59 -34.43 -5.38
CA GLN A 88 -2.55 -35.53 -5.44
C GLN A 88 -3.40 -35.63 -4.17
N LYS A 89 -2.83 -35.40 -2.98
CA LYS A 89 -3.60 -35.36 -1.72
C LYS A 89 -4.56 -34.17 -1.65
N VAL A 90 -4.20 -33.01 -2.21
CA VAL A 90 -5.09 -31.84 -2.28
C VAL A 90 -6.24 -32.08 -3.26
N ARG A 91 -5.95 -32.62 -4.44
CA ARG A 91 -6.94 -32.89 -5.50
C ARG A 91 -7.86 -34.08 -5.21
N SER A 92 -7.42 -35.04 -4.40
CA SER A 92 -8.21 -36.22 -4.00
C SER A 92 -9.23 -35.95 -2.88
N LYS A 93 -9.37 -34.71 -2.39
CA LYS A 93 -10.42 -34.37 -1.41
C LYS A 93 -11.76 -34.17 -2.14
N PRO A 94 -12.81 -34.97 -1.87
CA PRO A 94 -14.11 -34.72 -2.46
C PRO A 94 -14.71 -33.42 -1.93
N GLU A 95 -15.21 -32.59 -2.86
CA GLU A 95 -15.99 -31.39 -2.60
C GLU A 95 -17.20 -31.72 -1.71
N LYS A 96 -17.07 -31.47 -0.40
CA LYS A 96 -18.22 -31.37 0.50
C LYS A 96 -18.23 -29.98 1.09
N GLN A 97 -18.77 -29.01 0.33
CA GLN A 97 -19.32 -27.76 0.90
C GLN A 97 -20.10 -26.86 -0.10
N GLN A 98 -20.79 -27.42 -1.10
CA GLN A 98 -21.75 -26.64 -1.92
C GLN A 98 -23.16 -27.25 -2.10
N HIS A 99 -23.49 -28.36 -1.43
CA HIS A 99 -24.82 -29.00 -1.58
C HIS A 99 -25.54 -29.17 -0.23
N GLU A 100 -25.85 -28.06 0.46
CA GLU A 100 -26.73 -28.12 1.64
C GLU A 100 -27.78 -26.98 1.70
N LYS A 101 -28.13 -26.40 0.54
CA LYS A 101 -29.27 -25.46 0.43
C LYS A 101 -30.21 -25.72 -0.75
N LYS A 102 -30.20 -26.94 -1.31
CA LYS A 102 -31.08 -27.31 -2.41
C LYS A 102 -31.49 -28.78 -2.35
N ARG A 103 -32.29 -29.14 -1.33
CA ARG A 103 -33.18 -30.32 -1.28
C ARG A 103 -33.88 -30.42 0.07
N ARG A 104 -34.94 -29.64 0.22
CA ARG A 104 -36.13 -30.02 1.01
C ARG A 104 -37.34 -29.45 0.30
N ARG A 105 -37.72 -30.12 -0.78
CA ARG A 105 -39.06 -30.10 -1.32
C ARG A 105 -39.35 -31.50 -1.84
N GLU A 106 -40.54 -31.97 -1.47
CA GLU A 106 -41.21 -33.20 -1.89
C GLU A 106 -40.64 -34.50 -1.33
N GLU A 107 -41.34 -35.02 -0.31
CA GLU A 107 -42.05 -36.31 -0.41
C GLU A 107 -43.13 -36.33 0.68
N GLU A 108 -44.40 -36.23 0.26
CA GLU A 108 -45.55 -36.73 1.02
C GLU A 108 -45.51 -38.28 1.01
N PRO A 109 -46.25 -38.93 1.93
CA PRO A 109 -47.53 -39.47 1.48
C PRO A 109 -48.70 -39.21 2.43
N GLU A 110 -49.87 -39.18 1.79
CA GLU A 110 -51.22 -39.10 2.31
C GLU A 110 -51.54 -40.17 3.37
N GLU A 111 -52.37 -39.82 4.36
CA GLU A 111 -53.78 -40.25 4.42
C GLU A 111 -54.45 -39.73 5.71
N GLY A 112 -55.68 -39.21 5.59
CA GLY A 112 -56.72 -39.48 6.59
C GLY A 112 -57.28 -38.31 7.42
N THR A 113 -58.34 -37.69 6.87
CA THR A 113 -59.63 -37.44 7.56
C THR A 113 -59.77 -36.23 8.52
N SER A 114 -60.46 -35.20 8.03
CA SER A 114 -61.15 -34.11 8.77
C SER A 114 -62.44 -34.60 9.48
N PRO A 115 -63.23 -33.81 10.26
CA PRO A 115 -63.24 -32.35 10.41
C PRO A 115 -63.64 -31.76 11.81
N ALA A 116 -63.57 -30.41 11.88
CA ALA A 116 -64.55 -29.47 12.48
C ALA A 116 -64.33 -28.80 13.86
N ALA A 117 -64.43 -27.46 13.80
CA ALA A 117 -65.14 -26.50 14.66
C ALA A 117 -64.39 -25.69 15.77
N ASP A 118 -64.56 -24.35 15.63
CA ASP A 118 -64.76 -23.32 16.68
C ASP A 118 -63.65 -23.04 17.71
N GLN A 119 -63.42 -21.85 18.27
CA GLN A 119 -63.84 -20.44 18.10
C GLN A 119 -62.98 -19.61 19.09
N LEU A 120 -62.90 -18.30 18.87
CA LEU A 120 -62.79 -17.22 19.87
C LEU A 120 -61.47 -16.87 20.62
N GLU A 121 -61.03 -15.65 20.29
CA GLU A 121 -60.64 -14.51 21.15
C GLU A 121 -60.01 -14.70 22.55
N GLY A 122 -58.93 -13.93 22.73
CA GLY A 122 -58.86 -12.93 23.80
C GLY A 122 -58.02 -13.26 25.03
N SER A 123 -56.87 -12.60 25.18
CA SER A 123 -56.44 -11.91 26.42
C SER A 123 -54.99 -11.42 26.33
N GLN A 124 -54.79 -10.10 26.35
CA GLN A 124 -53.57 -9.44 26.83
C GLN A 124 -53.61 -9.35 28.38
N PRO A 125 -52.49 -9.28 29.14
CA PRO A 125 -51.73 -8.01 29.31
C PRO A 125 -50.20 -8.07 29.64
N VAL A 126 -49.45 -7.06 29.12
CA VAL A 126 -48.47 -6.18 29.84
C VAL A 126 -47.20 -6.84 30.47
N LYS A 127 -45.90 -6.49 30.28
CA LYS A 127 -45.09 -5.23 30.20
C LYS A 127 -43.62 -5.67 29.92
N LYS A 128 -42.80 -5.05 29.05
CA LYS A 128 -41.69 -4.08 29.32
C LYS A 128 -40.67 -4.13 28.15
N PRO A 129 -39.81 -3.09 27.98
CA PRO A 129 -39.40 -2.59 26.66
C PRO A 129 -38.25 -3.38 26.03
N LYS A 130 -38.35 -3.67 24.73
CA LYS A 130 -37.21 -4.14 23.92
C LYS A 130 -36.52 -2.94 23.27
N THR A 131 -35.29 -2.75 23.71
CA THR A 131 -34.19 -2.02 23.09
C THR A 131 -34.23 -2.17 21.56
N ARG A 132 -34.25 -1.05 20.85
CA ARG A 132 -33.99 -1.00 19.40
C ARG A 132 -32.49 -1.04 19.20
N ASP A 133 -31.94 -2.24 19.04
CA ASP A 133 -30.66 -2.39 18.35
C ASP A 133 -30.92 -2.22 16.86
N SER A 134 -30.55 -1.03 16.38
CA SER A 134 -30.58 -0.68 14.97
C SER A 134 -29.43 -1.42 14.30
N GLN A 135 -29.71 -2.57 13.67
CA GLN A 135 -28.78 -3.19 12.74
C GLN A 135 -28.62 -2.27 11.52
N ASP A 136 -27.46 -1.63 11.41
CA ASP A 136 -27.09 -0.81 10.26
C ASP A 136 -26.80 -1.72 9.04
N GLY A 137 -27.61 -1.56 8.00
CA GLY A 137 -27.57 -2.36 6.77
C GLY A 137 -26.35 -2.04 5.90
N LYS A 138 -25.22 -2.70 6.13
CA LYS A 138 -24.12 -2.73 5.15
C LYS A 138 -24.45 -3.71 4.02
N ALA A 139 -24.58 -3.18 2.80
CA ALA A 139 -24.80 -3.99 1.60
C ALA A 139 -23.61 -4.96 1.37
N PRO A 140 -23.84 -6.22 0.94
CA PRO A 140 -22.82 -7.29 0.90
C PRO A 140 -21.58 -7.01 0.02
N TRP A 141 -21.65 -6.03 -0.87
CA TRP A 141 -20.64 -5.72 -1.89
C TRP A 141 -19.64 -4.63 -1.46
N ARG A 142 -19.90 -3.96 -0.33
CA ARG A 142 -19.08 -2.85 0.16
C ARG A 142 -17.99 -3.40 1.06
N LYS A 143 -16.74 -3.38 0.60
CA LYS A 143 -15.59 -3.75 1.43
C LYS A 143 -15.15 -2.58 2.29
N SER A 144 -14.73 -2.86 3.51
CA SER A 144 -13.97 -1.91 4.31
C SER A 144 -12.55 -1.74 3.75
N ILE A 145 -11.89 -0.64 4.08
CA ILE A 145 -10.49 -0.44 3.70
C ILE A 145 -9.58 -1.47 4.38
N PHE A 146 -9.95 -1.95 5.57
CA PHE A 146 -9.23 -3.04 6.23
C PHE A 146 -9.32 -4.36 5.45
N ASP A 147 -10.51 -4.71 4.96
CA ASP A 147 -10.72 -5.90 4.13
C ASP A 147 -9.94 -5.81 2.81
N LEU A 148 -9.89 -4.60 2.23
CA LEU A 148 -9.11 -4.29 1.03
C LEU A 148 -7.62 -4.60 1.24
N LYS A 149 -7.05 -4.16 2.37
CA LYS A 149 -5.64 -4.42 2.73
C LYS A 149 -5.36 -5.91 2.90
N SER A 150 -6.32 -6.64 3.49
CA SER A 150 -6.14 -8.05 3.86
C SER A 150 -6.34 -9.02 2.70
N SER A 151 -7.20 -8.68 1.74
CA SER A 151 -7.62 -9.60 0.65
C SER A 151 -7.22 -9.14 -0.76
N GLY A 152 -6.69 -7.92 -0.91
CA GLY A 152 -6.45 -7.32 -2.22
C GLY A 152 -7.74 -6.82 -2.87
N ILE A 153 -7.60 -6.21 -4.06
CA ILE A 153 -8.71 -5.58 -4.79
C ILE A 153 -9.17 -6.47 -5.93
N LEU A 154 -10.46 -6.79 -5.96
CA LEU A 154 -11.12 -7.29 -7.17
C LEU A 154 -11.70 -6.12 -7.97
N GLU A 155 -11.67 -6.20 -9.30
CA GLU A 155 -12.10 -5.11 -10.20
C GLU A 155 -13.55 -4.65 -10.00
N THR A 156 -14.37 -5.43 -9.30
CA THR A 156 -15.78 -5.12 -9.01
C THR A 156 -16.01 -4.47 -7.65
N GLU A 157 -14.95 -4.28 -6.85
CA GLU A 157 -15.09 -3.86 -5.46
C GLU A 157 -15.25 -2.34 -5.32
N GLU A 158 -16.14 -1.99 -4.40
CA GLU A 158 -16.41 -0.62 -4.00
C GLU A 158 -15.75 -0.34 -2.65
N ILE A 159 -15.01 0.76 -2.58
CA ILE A 159 -14.55 1.32 -1.30
C ILE A 159 -15.20 2.68 -1.09
N VAL A 160 -15.46 2.99 0.17
CA VAL A 160 -16.04 4.28 0.57
C VAL A 160 -15.17 4.85 1.67
N GLY A 161 -14.73 6.09 1.52
CA GLY A 161 -13.87 6.70 2.51
C GLY A 161 -13.77 8.21 2.36
N LYS A 162 -13.30 8.86 3.43
CA LYS A 162 -12.91 10.26 3.46
C LYS A 162 -11.55 10.42 2.80
N VAL A 163 -11.41 11.40 1.91
CA VAL A 163 -10.12 11.83 1.38
C VAL A 163 -9.47 12.71 2.43
N VAL A 164 -8.60 12.14 3.25
CA VAL A 164 -7.90 12.84 4.33
C VAL A 164 -6.79 13.72 3.78
N LYS A 165 -6.06 13.23 2.78
CA LYS A 165 -4.94 13.97 2.18
C LYS A 165 -4.91 13.82 0.68
N LYS A 166 -4.56 14.90 -0.01
CA LYS A 166 -4.37 14.92 -1.46
C LYS A 166 -3.02 15.52 -1.81
N SER A 167 -2.29 14.86 -2.70
CA SER A 167 -1.03 15.41 -3.22
C SER A 167 -1.26 16.35 -4.40
N GLU A 168 -0.25 17.16 -4.68
CA GLU A 168 -0.10 17.87 -5.95
C GLU A 168 -0.12 16.93 -7.16
N LEU A 169 -0.41 17.51 -8.32
CA LEU A 169 -0.41 16.81 -9.60
C LEU A 169 1.03 16.53 -10.06
N LEU A 170 1.35 15.25 -10.22
CA LEU A 170 2.62 14.74 -10.70
C LEU A 170 2.52 14.35 -12.17
N THR A 171 3.68 14.30 -12.85
CA THR A 171 3.79 13.87 -14.25
C THR A 171 4.71 12.66 -14.35
N SER A 172 4.26 11.62 -15.05
CA SER A 172 5.05 10.42 -15.33
C SER A 172 5.99 10.61 -16.53
N THR A 173 6.93 9.69 -16.74
CA THR A 173 7.86 9.66 -17.88
C THR A 173 7.15 9.65 -19.23
N ILE A 174 5.95 9.08 -19.30
CA ILE A 174 5.08 9.03 -20.48
C ILE A 174 4.07 10.20 -20.56
N LYS A 175 4.32 11.32 -19.85
CA LYS A 175 3.47 12.52 -19.80
C LYS A 175 2.03 12.30 -19.30
N THR A 176 1.76 11.18 -18.64
CA THR A 176 0.49 10.98 -17.92
C THR A 176 0.52 11.70 -16.59
N PHE A 177 -0.55 12.43 -16.28
CA PHE A 177 -0.71 13.13 -15.02
C PHE A 177 -1.34 12.22 -13.98
N TYR A 178 -0.83 12.24 -12.75
CA TYR A 178 -1.36 11.48 -11.64
C TYR A 178 -1.14 12.20 -10.32
N PHE A 179 -1.87 11.82 -9.28
CA PHE A 179 -1.69 12.33 -7.92
C PHE A 179 -2.03 11.23 -6.92
N PHE A 180 -1.71 11.44 -5.65
CA PHE A 180 -1.99 10.49 -4.58
C PHE A 180 -3.09 11.01 -3.66
N LEU A 181 -3.92 10.09 -3.20
CA LEU A 181 -4.90 10.31 -2.13
C LEU A 181 -4.59 9.41 -0.95
N GLY A 182 -4.72 9.95 0.25
CA GLY A 182 -4.81 9.22 1.51
C GLY A 182 -6.28 9.15 1.84
N VAL A 183 -6.85 7.96 1.73
CA VAL A 183 -8.27 7.72 1.95
C VAL A 183 -8.43 6.86 3.19
N ALA A 184 -9.37 7.19 4.06
CA ALA A 184 -9.62 6.43 5.27
C ALA A 184 -11.12 6.26 5.53
N ASP A 185 -11.45 5.19 6.23
CA ASP A 185 -12.78 4.88 6.73
C ASP A 185 -12.69 4.55 8.23
N GLU A 186 -13.76 4.03 8.81
CA GLU A 186 -13.79 3.66 10.23
C GLU A 186 -12.87 2.49 10.60
N THR A 187 -12.27 1.80 9.61
CA THR A 187 -11.51 0.55 9.80
C THR A 187 -10.02 0.66 9.49
N ALA A 188 -9.63 1.50 8.53
CA ALA A 188 -8.25 1.65 8.09
C ALA A 188 -8.05 2.85 7.16
N SER A 189 -6.80 3.07 6.74
CA SER A 189 -6.43 4.02 5.68
C SER A 189 -5.70 3.37 4.50
N VAL A 190 -5.78 3.93 3.30
CA VAL A 190 -5.12 3.42 2.09
C VAL A 190 -4.59 4.56 1.21
N LYS A 191 -3.50 4.29 0.51
CA LYS A 191 -2.95 5.18 -0.52
C LYS A 191 -3.52 4.82 -1.89
N LEU A 192 -4.25 5.74 -2.51
CA LEU A 192 -4.70 5.62 -3.89
C LEU A 192 -3.81 6.43 -4.83
N MET A 193 -3.45 5.86 -5.98
CA MET A 193 -2.86 6.59 -7.10
C MET A 193 -3.97 6.91 -8.11
N VAL A 194 -4.23 8.19 -8.32
CA VAL A 194 -5.30 8.66 -9.20
C VAL A 194 -4.72 9.23 -10.47
N CYS A 195 -5.17 8.74 -11.62
CA CYS A 195 -4.75 9.20 -12.93
C CYS A 195 -5.71 10.27 -13.48
N GLY A 196 -5.14 11.29 -14.14
CA GLY A 196 -5.90 12.31 -14.86
C GLY A 196 -6.09 13.63 -14.10
N LYS A 197 -6.17 14.72 -14.86
CA LYS A 197 -6.36 16.08 -14.33
C LYS A 197 -7.78 16.34 -13.85
N ASP A 198 -8.76 15.69 -14.46
CA ASP A 198 -10.17 15.95 -14.17
C ASP A 198 -10.53 15.46 -12.77
N HIS A 199 -10.11 14.24 -12.41
CA HIS A 199 -10.19 13.75 -11.04
C HIS A 199 -9.47 14.66 -10.05
N HIS A 200 -8.32 15.24 -10.41
CA HIS A 200 -7.61 16.19 -9.55
C HIS A 200 -8.43 17.47 -9.31
N ARG A 201 -9.25 17.92 -10.25
CA ARG A 201 -10.11 19.11 -10.04
C ARG A 201 -11.37 18.77 -9.23
N GLN A 202 -11.93 17.58 -9.46
CA GLN A 202 -13.20 17.16 -8.88
C GLN A 202 -13.07 16.68 -7.43
N ILE A 203 -12.03 15.91 -7.12
CA ILE A 203 -11.86 15.31 -5.79
C ILE A 203 -11.25 16.33 -4.83
N LYS A 204 -11.93 16.57 -3.71
CA LYS A 204 -11.55 17.53 -2.66
C LYS A 204 -11.08 16.81 -1.40
N GLU A 205 -10.04 17.35 -0.79
CA GLU A 205 -9.59 16.96 0.56
C GLU A 205 -10.70 17.30 1.58
N GLY A 206 -10.88 16.44 2.58
CA GLY A 206 -11.92 16.55 3.61
C GLY A 206 -13.28 15.91 3.25
N SER A 207 -13.61 15.78 1.96
CA SER A 207 -14.86 15.15 1.50
C SER A 207 -14.78 13.61 1.47
N SER A 208 -15.94 12.95 1.49
CA SER A 208 -16.06 11.49 1.37
C SER A 208 -16.56 11.07 0.00
N TYR A 209 -16.00 9.98 -0.52
CA TYR A 209 -16.28 9.48 -1.86
C TYR A 209 -16.49 7.97 -1.85
N ILE A 210 -17.25 7.53 -2.84
CA ILE A 210 -17.35 6.15 -3.27
C ILE A 210 -16.44 5.98 -4.47
N PHE A 211 -15.53 5.01 -4.40
CA PHE A 211 -14.63 4.63 -5.48
C PHE A 211 -14.98 3.24 -5.98
N ARG A 212 -15.23 3.11 -7.28
CA ARG A 212 -15.59 1.85 -7.94
C ARG A 212 -14.66 1.55 -9.11
N ASN A 213 -14.58 0.28 -9.47
CA ASN A 213 -13.73 -0.23 -10.54
C ASN A 213 -12.27 0.17 -10.31
N LEU A 214 -11.80 -0.09 -9.09
CA LEU A 214 -10.40 0.11 -8.72
C LEU A 214 -9.56 -1.03 -9.29
N THR A 215 -8.35 -0.70 -9.71
CA THR A 215 -7.38 -1.68 -10.20
C THR A 215 -6.17 -1.72 -9.29
N GLN A 216 -5.63 -2.90 -9.03
CA GLN A 216 -4.38 -3.04 -8.30
C GLN A 216 -3.23 -3.24 -9.29
N ASP A 217 -2.21 -2.38 -9.22
CA ASP A 217 -0.98 -2.48 -10.01
C ASP A 217 0.24 -2.42 -9.09
N GLY A 218 0.84 -3.59 -8.87
CA GLY A 218 1.90 -3.80 -7.89
C GLY A 218 1.42 -3.40 -6.48
N ILE A 219 2.09 -2.41 -5.90
CA ILE A 219 1.78 -1.88 -4.56
C ILE A 219 0.71 -0.78 -4.57
N TYR A 220 0.25 -0.35 -5.75
CA TYR A 220 -0.66 0.79 -5.87
C TYR A 220 -2.08 0.33 -6.16
N VAL A 221 -3.00 0.84 -5.35
CA VAL A 221 -4.41 0.88 -5.71
C VAL A 221 -4.62 2.07 -6.63
N LYS A 222 -5.19 1.84 -7.81
CA LYS A 222 -5.32 2.85 -8.86
C LYS A 222 -6.77 3.21 -9.16
N VAL A 223 -7.00 4.52 -9.24
CA VAL A 223 -8.18 5.12 -9.87
C VAL A 223 -7.75 5.54 -11.28
N ASN A 224 -8.32 4.90 -12.28
CA ASN A 224 -7.99 5.13 -13.69
C ASN A 224 -9.20 5.75 -14.44
N ALA A 225 -9.16 5.77 -15.77
CA ALA A 225 -10.25 6.36 -16.57
C ALA A 225 -11.56 5.54 -16.57
N SER A 226 -11.51 4.23 -16.29
CA SER A 226 -12.70 3.38 -16.16
C SER A 226 -13.25 3.33 -14.73
N SER A 227 -12.50 3.84 -13.76
CA SER A 227 -12.96 4.01 -12.38
C SER A 227 -14.07 5.05 -12.28
N LYS A 228 -15.04 4.81 -11.40
CA LYS A 228 -16.10 5.78 -11.09
C LYS A 228 -15.87 6.33 -9.70
N VAL A 229 -15.85 7.65 -9.59
CA VAL A 229 -15.71 8.38 -8.32
C VAL A 229 -16.92 9.27 -8.14
N SER A 230 -17.64 9.10 -7.03
CA SER A 230 -18.82 9.91 -6.71
C SER A 230 -18.78 10.35 -5.26
N GLU A 231 -19.04 11.62 -4.98
CA GLU A 231 -19.14 12.14 -3.62
C GLU A 231 -20.30 11.46 -2.87
N THR A 232 -20.17 11.30 -1.55
CA THR A 232 -21.17 10.65 -0.71
C THR A 232 -21.27 11.34 0.65
N LYS A 233 -22.15 10.82 1.50
CA LYS A 233 -22.29 11.29 2.89
C LYS A 233 -20.95 11.21 3.63
N PRO A 234 -20.66 12.16 4.53
CA PRO A 234 -19.43 12.14 5.32
C PRO A 234 -19.23 10.81 6.05
N VAL A 235 -18.02 10.27 5.94
CA VAL A 235 -17.55 9.10 6.68
C VAL A 235 -16.81 9.60 7.92
N ILE A 236 -17.19 9.11 9.10
CA ILE A 236 -16.50 9.41 10.35
C ILE A 236 -15.24 8.55 10.40
N VAL A 237 -14.09 9.19 10.46
CA VAL A 237 -12.78 8.52 10.48
C VAL A 237 -12.11 8.77 11.83
N PRO A 238 -11.69 7.71 12.55
CA PRO A 238 -10.83 7.81 13.72
C PRO A 238 -9.55 8.60 13.44
N GLU A 239 -9.13 9.45 14.38
CA GLU A 239 -7.94 10.32 14.23
C GLU A 239 -6.67 9.53 13.88
N GLU A 240 -6.54 8.30 14.38
CA GLU A 240 -5.42 7.41 14.06
C GLU A 240 -5.31 7.09 12.56
N PHE A 241 -6.44 6.82 11.89
CA PHE A 241 -6.48 6.53 10.46
C PHE A 241 -6.39 7.80 9.62
N GLU A 242 -6.81 8.96 10.15
CA GLU A 242 -6.52 10.24 9.52
C GLU A 242 -5.00 10.51 9.48
N ARG A 243 -4.32 10.35 10.62
CA ARG A 243 -2.86 10.50 10.69
C ARG A 243 -2.12 9.47 9.84
N GLU A 244 -2.59 8.22 9.80
CA GLU A 244 -2.02 7.19 8.91
C GLU A 244 -2.22 7.57 7.43
N ALA A 245 -3.42 7.98 7.02
CA ALA A 245 -3.72 8.38 5.64
C ALA A 245 -2.85 9.56 5.17
N GLU A 246 -2.61 10.54 6.02
CA GLU A 246 -1.72 11.66 5.71
C GLU A 246 -0.28 11.18 5.46
N ARG A 247 0.24 10.33 6.36
CA ARG A 247 1.58 9.74 6.26
C ARG A 247 1.76 8.86 5.02
N LEU A 248 0.67 8.20 4.59
CA LEU A 248 0.67 7.42 3.36
C LEU A 248 0.89 8.30 2.12
N VAL A 249 0.37 9.53 2.09
CA VAL A 249 0.58 10.45 0.96
C VAL A 249 1.94 11.12 1.05
N TYR A 250 2.22 11.76 2.18
CA TYR A 250 3.46 12.47 2.47
C TYR A 250 4.20 11.73 3.58
N PRO A 251 5.36 11.12 3.30
CA PRO A 251 6.12 10.41 4.33
C PRO A 251 6.50 11.37 5.45
N GLU A 252 6.66 10.84 6.67
CA GLU A 252 7.19 11.63 7.78
C GLU A 252 8.53 12.28 7.38
N SER A 253 8.65 13.57 7.67
CA SER A 253 9.81 14.39 7.33
C SER A 253 10.12 15.30 8.52
N PRO A 254 10.67 14.74 9.62
CA PRO A 254 10.97 15.50 10.81
C PRO A 254 11.95 16.63 10.50
N LEU A 255 11.83 17.74 11.22
CA LEU A 255 12.84 18.79 11.17
C LEU A 255 14.08 18.30 11.93
N THR A 256 15.17 18.10 11.19
CA THR A 256 16.40 17.48 11.68
C THR A 256 17.57 18.43 11.45
N SER A 257 18.49 18.52 12.42
CA SER A 257 19.71 19.32 12.27
C SER A 257 20.68 18.68 11.26
N ILE A 258 21.54 19.49 10.63
CA ILE A 258 22.59 18.94 9.74
C ILE A 258 23.50 17.97 10.52
N LYS A 259 23.83 18.30 11.77
CA LYS A 259 24.64 17.45 12.64
C LYS A 259 24.00 16.08 12.84
N ASP A 260 22.70 16.03 13.12
CA ASP A 260 21.97 14.78 13.33
C ASP A 260 21.81 14.00 12.02
N ILE A 261 21.62 14.67 10.88
CA ILE A 261 21.56 14.00 9.57
C ILE A 261 22.87 13.26 9.28
N LYS A 262 24.02 13.83 9.65
CA LYS A 262 25.35 13.21 9.44
C LYS A 262 25.64 12.05 10.39
N SER A 263 25.11 12.09 11.60
CA SER A 263 25.41 11.12 12.67
C SER A 263 24.38 10.01 12.83
N SER A 264 23.16 10.20 12.31
CA SER A 264 22.04 9.27 12.47
C SER A 264 22.01 8.18 11.41
N ARG A 265 21.33 7.08 11.75
CA ARG A 265 20.96 6.02 10.80
C ARG A 265 20.11 6.57 9.65
N PRO A 266 20.02 5.85 8.51
CA PRO A 266 19.31 6.32 7.33
C PRO A 266 17.83 6.61 7.65
N GLN A 267 17.47 7.89 7.73
CA GLN A 267 16.09 8.34 7.75
C GLN A 267 15.53 8.31 6.32
N THR A 268 14.25 7.98 6.14
CA THR A 268 13.67 7.89 4.80
C THR A 268 13.51 9.27 4.17
N HIS A 269 13.06 10.26 4.95
CA HIS A 269 13.00 11.67 4.58
C HIS A 269 13.28 12.56 5.79
N VAL A 270 13.83 13.74 5.54
CA VAL A 270 14.12 14.77 6.55
C VAL A 270 13.76 16.15 6.04
N SER A 271 13.42 17.04 6.96
CA SER A 271 13.32 18.46 6.72
C SER A 271 14.54 19.13 7.37
N VAL A 272 15.16 20.09 6.70
CA VAL A 272 16.32 20.81 7.23
C VAL A 272 16.19 22.30 6.97
N LYS A 273 16.54 23.09 7.98
CA LYS A 273 16.58 24.55 7.87
C LYS A 273 18.03 25.01 7.90
N GLY A 274 18.43 25.85 6.96
CA GLY A 274 19.79 26.38 6.93
C GLY A 274 19.96 27.53 5.95
N THR A 275 21.15 28.12 5.96
CA THR A 275 21.56 29.21 5.08
C THR A 275 22.19 28.64 3.83
N VAL A 276 21.78 29.11 2.65
CA VAL A 276 22.43 28.70 1.39
C VAL A 276 23.77 29.40 1.28
N THR A 277 24.86 28.64 1.22
CA THR A 277 26.24 29.18 1.14
C THR A 277 26.77 29.23 -0.28
N GLU A 278 26.40 28.26 -1.12
CA GLU A 278 26.91 28.15 -2.49
C GLU A 278 25.88 27.48 -3.40
N ILE A 279 25.76 27.92 -4.65
CA ILE A 279 24.88 27.31 -5.66
C ILE A 279 25.70 26.97 -6.91
N TYR A 280 25.74 25.71 -7.28
CA TYR A 280 26.48 25.24 -8.45
C TYR A 280 25.66 25.34 -9.74
N PRO A 281 26.31 25.38 -10.92
CA PRO A 281 25.63 25.36 -12.21
C PRO A 281 24.88 24.03 -12.45
N VAL A 282 23.94 24.06 -13.40
CA VAL A 282 23.19 22.86 -13.81
C VAL A 282 24.10 21.93 -14.59
N ASN A 283 24.12 20.66 -14.21
CA ASN A 283 24.79 19.58 -14.92
C ASN A 283 23.78 18.64 -15.57
N LYS A 284 24.13 18.08 -16.73
CA LYS A 284 23.33 17.05 -17.42
C LYS A 284 24.06 15.70 -17.31
N VAL A 285 23.55 14.81 -16.46
CA VAL A 285 24.23 13.55 -16.12
C VAL A 285 23.51 12.37 -16.76
N LYS A 286 24.27 11.39 -17.30
CA LYS A 286 23.73 10.14 -17.81
C LYS A 286 23.54 9.16 -16.65
N VAL A 287 22.30 8.74 -16.41
CA VAL A 287 21.96 7.75 -15.36
C VAL A 287 21.85 6.38 -16.02
N LYS A 288 22.41 5.32 -15.41
CA LYS A 288 22.55 3.97 -16.02
C LYS A 288 21.27 3.41 -16.67
N HIS A 289 20.09 3.75 -16.17
CA HIS A 289 18.80 3.22 -16.61
C HIS A 289 17.91 4.25 -17.33
N LYS A 290 18.44 5.44 -17.65
CA LYS A 290 17.71 6.45 -18.43
C LYS A 290 18.45 6.71 -19.74
N GLU A 291 17.74 6.59 -20.85
CA GLU A 291 18.26 6.94 -22.18
C GLU A 291 18.62 8.43 -22.26
N LYS A 292 17.81 9.29 -21.64
CA LYS A 292 18.00 10.74 -21.62
C LYS A 292 18.88 11.18 -20.44
N LYS A 293 19.74 12.17 -20.71
CA LYS A 293 20.48 12.86 -19.64
C LYS A 293 19.50 13.52 -18.69
N THR A 294 19.74 13.33 -17.40
CA THR A 294 18.97 13.87 -16.29
C THR A 294 19.58 15.20 -15.86
N ASN A 295 18.74 16.22 -15.63
CA ASN A 295 19.21 17.47 -15.07
C ASN A 295 19.52 17.28 -13.58
N GLN A 296 20.69 17.74 -13.16
CA GLN A 296 21.13 17.73 -11.78
C GLN A 296 21.65 19.12 -11.45
N ARG A 297 21.31 19.63 -10.28
CA ARG A 297 21.91 20.87 -9.77
C ARG A 297 22.07 20.78 -8.28
N SER A 298 23.23 21.18 -7.79
CA SER A 298 23.58 21.07 -6.38
C SER A 298 23.82 22.44 -5.76
N PHE A 299 23.71 22.51 -4.45
CA PHE A 299 24.02 23.69 -3.65
C PHE A 299 24.45 23.23 -2.24
N LYS A 300 25.03 24.14 -1.46
CA LYS A 300 25.42 23.90 -0.07
C LYS A 300 24.50 24.64 0.87
N LEU A 301 24.18 23.97 1.97
CA LEU A 301 23.38 24.48 3.06
C LEU A 301 24.22 24.43 4.34
N SER A 302 24.32 25.55 5.05
CA SER A 302 24.94 25.61 6.37
C SER A 302 23.91 25.78 7.48
N GLN A 303 24.16 25.16 8.62
CA GLN A 303 23.41 25.32 9.85
C GLN A 303 24.41 25.26 10.99
N GLU A 304 24.51 26.34 11.77
CA GLU A 304 25.55 26.49 12.79
C GLU A 304 26.94 26.31 12.15
N ASP A 305 27.77 25.39 12.64
CA ASP A 305 29.11 25.10 12.14
C ASP A 305 29.16 23.91 11.17
N GLU A 306 27.98 23.41 10.76
CA GLU A 306 27.87 22.25 9.90
C GLU A 306 27.40 22.62 8.49
N GLU A 307 28.00 22.00 7.48
CA GLU A 307 27.60 22.15 6.07
C GLU A 307 27.18 20.81 5.46
N ILE A 308 26.15 20.83 4.60
CA ILE A 308 25.71 19.67 3.83
C ILE A 308 25.50 20.03 2.35
N SER A 309 25.87 19.10 1.48
CA SER A 309 25.59 19.19 0.06
C SER A 309 24.17 18.71 -0.24
N VAL A 310 23.43 19.52 -0.99
CA VAL A 310 22.08 19.23 -1.45
C VAL A 310 22.08 19.09 -2.96
N THR A 311 21.49 18.00 -3.48
CA THR A 311 21.38 17.73 -4.90
C THR A 311 19.91 17.62 -5.32
N MET A 312 19.52 18.47 -6.27
CA MET A 312 18.20 18.49 -6.88
C MET A 312 18.23 17.79 -8.23
N TRP A 313 17.23 16.97 -8.49
CA TRP A 313 17.12 16.13 -9.69
C TRP A 313 15.90 16.49 -10.55
N ASP A 314 16.05 16.37 -11.87
CA ASP A 314 14.97 16.57 -12.86
C ASP A 314 14.19 17.89 -12.64
N GLU A 315 12.88 17.81 -12.46
CA GLU A 315 11.96 18.94 -12.28
C GLU A 315 12.27 19.72 -10.99
N ALA A 316 12.81 19.07 -9.96
CA ALA A 316 13.16 19.72 -8.71
C ALA A 316 14.30 20.75 -8.88
N THR A 317 15.11 20.63 -9.95
CA THR A 317 16.12 21.66 -10.30
C THR A 317 15.51 23.03 -10.55
N LYS A 318 14.24 23.09 -10.99
CA LYS A 318 13.50 24.34 -11.20
C LYS A 318 13.21 25.08 -9.89
N LEU A 319 13.23 24.40 -8.75
CA LEU A 319 13.03 25.03 -7.44
C LEU A 319 14.25 25.86 -7.00
N ILE A 320 15.45 25.57 -7.51
CA ILE A 320 16.68 26.29 -7.16
C ILE A 320 16.63 27.76 -7.62
N LYS A 321 15.83 28.10 -8.64
CA LYS A 321 15.70 29.50 -9.08
C LYS A 321 15.15 30.44 -8.00
N TYR A 322 14.53 29.88 -6.95
CA TYR A 322 14.04 30.63 -5.80
C TYR A 322 15.06 30.72 -4.66
N LEU A 323 16.20 30.03 -4.77
CA LEU A 323 17.27 30.09 -3.80
C LEU A 323 18.14 31.33 -4.01
N SER A 324 18.70 31.82 -2.93
CA SER A 324 19.63 32.95 -2.95
C SER A 324 20.68 32.71 -1.88
N VAL A 325 21.95 32.88 -2.25
CA VAL A 325 23.07 32.77 -1.31
C VAL A 325 22.88 33.78 -0.17
N GLY A 326 23.25 33.38 1.05
CA GLY A 326 23.10 34.16 2.27
C GLY A 326 21.71 34.15 2.91
N HIS A 327 20.71 33.53 2.28
CA HIS A 327 19.36 33.45 2.83
C HIS A 327 19.06 32.09 3.46
N VAL A 328 18.15 32.11 4.45
CA VAL A 328 17.69 30.93 5.16
C VAL A 328 16.49 30.30 4.45
N PHE A 329 16.56 28.99 4.22
CA PHE A 329 15.48 28.20 3.64
C PHE A 329 15.18 26.98 4.50
N LEU A 330 13.91 26.59 4.51
CA LEU A 330 13.44 25.29 4.97
C LEU A 330 13.27 24.40 3.75
N LEU A 331 13.99 23.29 3.73
CA LEU A 331 13.89 22.24 2.73
C LEU A 331 13.14 21.08 3.37
N GLU A 332 12.02 20.66 2.78
CA GLU A 332 11.17 19.60 3.31
C GLU A 332 11.22 18.36 2.41
N TYR A 333 11.01 17.18 3.00
CA TYR A 333 10.97 15.89 2.32
C TYR A 333 12.24 15.58 1.51
N MET A 334 13.39 15.92 2.06
CA MET A 334 14.71 15.61 1.50
C MET A 334 15.10 14.18 1.84
N LYS A 335 15.78 13.50 0.93
CA LYS A 335 16.28 12.14 1.17
C LYS A 335 17.75 12.18 1.58
N PRO A 336 18.10 11.72 2.79
CA PRO A 336 19.49 11.44 3.13
C PRO A 336 20.10 10.46 2.12
N ASN A 337 21.33 10.75 1.74
CA ASN A 337 22.11 9.94 0.83
C ASN A 337 23.54 9.86 1.35
N GLU A 338 24.03 8.65 1.53
CA GLU A 338 25.39 8.39 1.95
C GLU A 338 26.14 7.70 0.82
N TYR A 339 27.25 8.30 0.40
CA TYR A 339 28.11 7.71 -0.62
C TYR A 339 29.57 7.91 -0.25
N ARG A 340 30.31 6.80 -0.12
CA ARG A 340 31.73 6.80 0.32
C ARG A 340 31.91 7.64 1.59
N GLU A 341 31.09 7.36 2.60
CA GLU A 341 31.10 8.02 3.92
C GLU A 341 30.77 9.52 3.90
N LYS A 342 30.36 10.05 2.74
CA LYS A 342 29.86 11.43 2.61
C LYS A 342 28.34 11.44 2.66
N VAL A 343 27.81 12.08 3.70
CA VAL A 343 26.38 12.33 3.85
C VAL A 343 25.98 13.58 3.07
N SER A 344 24.88 13.47 2.35
CA SER A 344 24.31 14.49 1.47
C SER A 344 22.78 14.39 1.46
N LEU A 345 22.11 15.38 0.88
CA LEU A 345 20.66 15.36 0.70
C LEU A 345 20.31 15.33 -0.79
N ASN A 346 19.36 14.48 -1.16
CA ASN A 346 18.78 14.42 -2.49
C ASN A 346 17.32 14.90 -2.46
N SER A 347 16.88 15.61 -3.51
CA SER A 347 15.46 15.90 -3.69
C SER A 347 14.65 14.61 -3.86
N SER A 348 13.42 14.63 -3.36
CA SER A 348 12.39 13.61 -3.60
C SER A 348 11.27 14.16 -4.47
N LYS A 349 10.28 13.32 -4.80
CA LYS A 349 9.04 13.73 -5.48
C LYS A 349 8.14 14.64 -4.63
N PHE A 350 8.44 14.78 -3.34
CA PHE A 350 7.69 15.58 -2.40
C PHE A 350 8.43 16.84 -1.97
N THR A 351 9.64 17.07 -2.48
CA THR A 351 10.49 18.17 -2.02
C THR A 351 9.80 19.52 -2.15
N LYS A 352 9.80 20.27 -1.05
CA LYS A 352 9.36 21.67 -0.98
C LYS A 352 10.51 22.53 -0.47
N ILE A 353 10.55 23.77 -0.93
CA ILE A 353 11.53 24.78 -0.50
C ILE A 353 10.77 26.02 -0.12
N THR A 354 10.95 26.48 1.11
CA THR A 354 10.29 27.66 1.65
C THR A 354 11.34 28.64 2.17
N LYS A 355 11.32 29.88 1.69
CA LYS A 355 12.18 30.94 2.23
C LYS A 355 11.71 31.30 3.63
N VAL A 356 12.60 31.27 4.61
CA VAL A 356 12.27 31.64 5.99
C VAL A 356 12.68 33.09 6.20
N GLN A 357 11.72 33.95 6.54
CA GLN A 357 12.04 35.32 6.95
C GLN A 357 12.65 35.29 8.35
N SER A 358 13.85 35.82 8.50
CA SER A 358 14.39 36.17 9.82
C SER A 358 13.73 37.47 10.27
N VAL A 359 12.96 37.42 11.36
CA VAL A 359 12.51 38.65 12.03
C VAL A 359 13.76 39.30 12.60
N GLY A 360 14.17 40.43 12.01
CA GLY A 360 15.31 41.20 12.49
C GLY A 360 15.03 41.69 13.90
N ILE A 361 15.71 41.12 14.90
CA ILE A 361 15.80 41.74 16.22
C ILE A 361 16.58 43.03 16.00
N ARG A 362 15.86 44.16 15.90
CA ARG A 362 16.47 45.48 16.03
C ARG A 362 17.12 45.53 17.41
N LYS A 363 18.44 45.40 17.47
CA LYS A 363 19.20 45.81 18.64
C LYS A 363 18.94 47.30 18.80
N VAL A 364 18.11 47.64 19.78
CA VAL A 364 18.02 49.01 20.29
C VAL A 364 19.32 49.24 21.04
N THR A 365 20.29 49.87 20.38
CA THR A 365 21.35 50.58 21.09
C THR A 365 20.69 51.74 21.82
N ARG A 366 20.68 51.68 23.16
CA ARG A 366 20.49 52.86 23.99
C ARG A 366 21.84 53.54 24.09
N ASP A 367 21.91 54.75 23.55
CA ASP A 367 22.95 55.73 23.86
C ASP A 367 22.83 56.21 25.31
#